data_AF-A0AA38F107-F1
#
_entry.id   AF-A0AA38F107-F1
#
_cell.length_a   1.000
_cell.length_b   1.000
_cell.length_c   1.000
_cell.angle_alpha   90.00
_cell.angle_beta   90.00
_cell.angle_gamma   90.00
#
_symmetry.space_group_name_H-M   'P 1'
#
loop_
_entity.id
_entity.type
_entity.pdbx_description
1 polymer ?
#
loop_
_entity_poly.entity_id
_entity_poly.type
_entity_poly.pdbx_seq_one_letter_code
_entity_poly.pdbx_strand_id
1 'polypeptide(L)'
;HNEDSGWGLHIEGHSTMFGTVLNYVTLRLLGQGSDGGDKEAMEKGRVWILDHGSATAIPSWGKMWLSVLGVFDWSGNNPLPPEIWLLPYFLPIHPGRMWCHCRMVYLPMSYFYGWRFVGPITEIFMCLRKDLYTMPYDKINWNIARNMCAKFTGMVIVSLA
;
A
#
# COMPACT_ATOMS: atom_id res chain seq x y z
N HIS A 1 18.94 -1.08 0.99
CA HIS A 1 18.30 -0.98 -0.34
C HIS A 1 19.05 -1.90 -1.28
N ASN A 2 18.41 -2.33 -2.37
CA ASN A 2 19.06 -3.06 -3.45
C ASN A 2 19.96 -2.11 -4.28
N GLU A 3 20.74 -2.63 -5.24
CA GLU A 3 21.62 -1.81 -6.08
C GLU A 3 20.87 -0.70 -6.84
N ASP A 4 19.60 -0.94 -7.21
CA ASP A 4 18.72 0.04 -7.84
C ASP A 4 18.07 1.02 -6.85
N SER A 5 18.46 0.97 -5.57
CA SER A 5 17.95 1.80 -4.47
C SER A 5 16.53 1.52 -4.00
N GLY A 6 15.86 0.49 -4.54
CA GLY A 6 14.57 0.04 -4.06
C GLY A 6 14.65 -1.00 -2.93
N TRP A 7 13.49 -1.51 -2.50
CA TRP A 7 13.38 -2.63 -1.58
C TRP A 7 12.41 -3.69 -2.12
N GLY A 8 12.77 -4.96 -1.91
CA GLY A 8 11.94 -6.09 -2.29
C GLY A 8 10.85 -6.43 -1.28
N LEU A 9 10.06 -7.44 -1.62
CA LEU A 9 9.04 -8.02 -0.73
C LEU A 9 9.68 -8.73 0.48
N HIS A 10 10.89 -9.26 0.28
CA HIS A 10 11.74 -9.89 1.30
C HIS A 10 13.20 -9.51 1.01
N ILE A 11 14.11 -9.87 1.91
CA ILE A 11 15.53 -9.44 1.88
C ILE A 11 16.29 -9.90 0.63
N GLU A 12 15.95 -11.05 0.07
CA GLU A 12 16.54 -11.60 -1.17
C GLU A 12 15.79 -11.17 -2.44
N GLY A 13 14.71 -10.38 -2.30
CA GLY A 13 13.84 -10.03 -3.40
C GLY A 13 14.32 -8.80 -4.18
N HIS A 14 14.10 -8.82 -5.50
CA HIS A 14 14.22 -7.62 -6.33
C HIS A 14 13.31 -6.50 -5.85
N SER A 15 13.64 -5.26 -6.19
CA SER A 15 12.88 -4.08 -5.78
C SER A 15 11.45 -4.10 -6.32
N THR A 16 10.49 -3.75 -5.47
CA THR A 16 9.06 -3.79 -5.80
C THR A 16 8.39 -2.52 -5.31
N MET A 17 7.30 -2.10 -5.97
CA MET A 17 6.53 -0.94 -5.50
C MET A 17 6.02 -1.12 -4.07
N PHE A 18 5.63 -2.35 -3.70
CA PHE A 18 5.22 -2.67 -2.33
C PHE A 18 6.35 -2.50 -1.32
N GLY A 19 7.48 -3.16 -1.55
CA GLY A 19 8.63 -3.11 -0.67
C GLY A 19 9.21 -1.70 -0.54
N THR A 20 9.47 -1.04 -1.66
CA THR A 20 10.08 0.31 -1.67
C THR A 20 9.18 1.33 -0.98
N VAL A 21 7.89 1.40 -1.30
CA VAL A 21 6.99 2.39 -0.69
C VAL A 21 6.82 2.16 0.80
N LEU A 22 6.60 0.92 1.25
CA LEU A 22 6.40 0.66 2.68
C LEU A 22 7.67 0.89 3.49
N ASN A 23 8.84 0.52 2.96
CA ASN A 23 10.11 0.82 3.63
C ASN A 23 10.38 2.33 3.66
N TYR A 24 10.14 3.04 2.56
CA TYR A 24 10.27 4.50 2.51
C TYR A 24 9.38 5.18 3.56
N VAL A 25 8.08 4.84 3.58
CA VAL A 25 7.12 5.37 4.57
C VAL A 25 7.57 5.04 5.99
N THR A 26 8.02 3.81 6.25
CA THR A 26 8.51 3.41 7.57
C THR A 26 9.72 4.25 8.00
N LEU A 27 10.70 4.44 7.12
CA LEU A 27 11.87 5.25 7.41
C LEU A 27 11.51 6.72 7.66
N ARG A 28 10.55 7.27 6.91
CA ARG A 28 10.00 8.61 7.18
C ARG A 28 9.40 8.70 8.57
N LEU A 29 8.54 7.74 8.94
CA LEU A 29 7.93 7.70 10.28
C LEU A 29 8.96 7.55 11.40
N LEU A 30 10.11 6.93 11.13
CA LEU A 30 11.25 6.85 12.05
C LEU A 30 12.15 8.11 12.05
N GLY A 31 11.76 9.18 11.36
CA GLY A 31 12.45 10.47 11.36
C GLY A 31 13.57 10.63 10.32
N GLN A 32 13.70 9.71 9.36
CA GLN A 32 14.68 9.85 8.27
C GLN A 32 14.21 10.89 7.24
N GLY A 33 15.12 11.74 6.75
CA GLY A 33 14.91 12.55 5.54
C GLY A 33 14.58 14.04 5.72
N SER A 34 13.96 14.49 6.82
CA SER A 34 13.79 15.95 7.05
C SER A 34 15.03 16.53 7.73
N ASP A 35 15.47 15.97 8.85
CA ASP A 35 16.49 16.58 9.71
C ASP A 35 17.56 15.60 10.25
N GLY A 36 17.46 14.31 9.91
CA GLY A 36 18.41 13.28 10.34
C GLY A 36 18.43 12.07 9.42
N GLY A 37 19.52 11.29 9.51
CA GLY A 37 19.64 10.01 8.83
C GLY A 37 20.28 10.01 7.44
N ASP A 38 20.17 8.88 6.74
CA ASP A 38 20.77 8.68 5.40
C ASP A 38 19.91 9.34 4.32
N LYS A 39 20.13 10.66 4.15
CA LYS A 39 19.41 11.48 3.16
C LYS A 39 19.56 10.98 1.73
N GLU A 40 20.72 10.40 1.40
CA GLU A 40 21.00 9.89 0.06
C GLU A 40 20.14 8.66 -0.24
N ALA A 41 20.06 7.71 0.68
CA ALA A 41 19.20 6.53 0.53
C ALA A 41 17.71 6.91 0.43
N MET A 42 17.26 7.90 1.21
CA MET A 42 15.89 8.39 1.14
C MET A 42 15.59 9.05 -0.21
N GLU A 43 16.47 9.92 -0.71
CA GLU A 43 16.26 10.57 -2.01
C GLU A 43 16.24 9.55 -3.14
N LYS A 44 17.19 8.61 -3.17
CA LYS A 44 17.22 7.54 -4.18
C LYS A 44 15.98 6.65 -4.12
N GLY A 45 15.52 6.27 -2.93
CA GLY A 45 14.28 5.51 -2.76
C GLY A 45 13.05 6.26 -3.25
N ARG A 46 12.97 7.58 -3.01
CA ARG A 46 11.91 8.45 -3.54
C ARG A 46 11.94 8.49 -5.06
N VAL A 47 13.09 8.76 -5.66
CA VAL A 47 13.27 8.78 -7.13
C VAL A 47 12.81 7.45 -7.72
N TRP A 48 13.25 6.32 -7.14
CA TRP A 48 12.81 5.00 -7.58
C TRP A 48 11.29 4.85 -7.56
N ILE A 49 10.60 5.28 -6.49
CA ILE A 49 9.12 5.21 -6.40
C ILE A 49 8.48 6.00 -7.55
N LEU A 50 8.94 7.22 -7.79
CA LEU A 50 8.37 8.10 -8.80
C LEU A 50 8.58 7.57 -10.23
N ASP A 51 9.78 7.06 -10.53
CA ASP A 51 10.14 6.51 -11.84
C ASP A 51 9.40 5.21 -12.18
N HIS A 52 8.92 4.47 -11.17
CA HIS A 52 8.24 3.18 -11.35
C HIS A 52 6.70 3.27 -11.27
N GLY A 53 6.14 4.45 -11.48
CA GLY A 53 4.69 4.66 -11.55
C GLY A 53 4.05 5.13 -10.24
N SER A 54 4.86 5.54 -9.26
CA SER A 54 4.45 6.10 -7.97
C SER A 54 3.65 5.13 -7.09
N ALA A 55 3.28 5.57 -5.88
CA ALA A 55 2.46 4.76 -4.98
C ALA A 55 1.06 4.44 -5.55
N THR A 56 0.61 5.07 -6.65
CA THR A 56 -0.63 4.63 -7.34
C THR A 56 -0.56 3.20 -7.86
N ALA A 57 0.65 2.71 -8.16
CA ALA A 57 0.90 1.36 -8.66
C ALA A 57 1.19 0.33 -7.56
N ILE A 58 1.04 0.70 -6.28
CA ILE A 58 1.27 -0.24 -5.18
C ILE A 58 0.20 -1.36 -5.16
N PRO A 59 0.55 -2.62 -4.82
CA PRO A 59 -0.42 -3.71 -4.68
C PRO A 59 -1.52 -3.43 -3.64
N SER A 60 -2.61 -4.20 -3.69
CA SER A 60 -3.82 -4.01 -2.86
C SER A 60 -3.54 -3.91 -1.36
N TRP A 61 -2.66 -4.75 -0.81
CA TRP A 61 -2.27 -4.67 0.61
C TRP A 61 -1.54 -3.37 0.94
N GLY A 62 -0.75 -2.83 0.00
CA GLY A 62 -0.09 -1.55 0.19
C GLY A 62 -1.09 -0.39 0.17
N LYS A 63 -2.03 -0.41 -0.78
CA LYS A 63 -3.12 0.58 -0.84
C LYS A 63 -3.90 0.64 0.47
N MET A 64 -4.21 -0.54 1.03
CA MET A 64 -4.89 -0.67 2.32
C MET A 64 -4.15 0.05 3.44
N TRP A 65 -2.86 -0.26 3.64
CA TRP A 65 -2.05 0.35 4.71
C TRP A 65 -1.84 1.85 4.51
N LEU A 66 -1.59 2.30 3.27
CA LEU A 66 -1.47 3.72 2.98
C LEU A 66 -2.80 4.47 3.18
N SER A 67 -3.94 3.81 3.00
CA SER A 67 -5.26 4.40 3.25
C SER A 67 -5.54 4.58 4.73
N VAL A 68 -5.16 3.60 5.56
CA VAL A 68 -5.19 3.71 7.02
C VAL A 68 -4.34 4.88 7.52
N LEU A 69 -3.17 5.12 6.90
CA LEU A 69 -2.31 6.27 7.20
C LEU A 69 -2.83 7.60 6.60
N GLY A 70 -3.86 7.56 5.76
CA GLY A 70 -4.40 8.73 5.08
C GLY A 70 -3.53 9.28 3.97
N VAL A 71 -2.60 8.50 3.43
CA VAL A 71 -1.74 8.91 2.30
C VAL A 71 -2.11 8.22 0.99
N PHE A 72 -3.24 7.51 0.94
CA PHE A 72 -3.88 6.94 -0.24
C PHE A 72 -5.40 6.99 -0.02
N ASP A 73 -6.19 7.35 -1.02
CA ASP A 73 -7.64 7.50 -0.81
C ASP A 73 -8.35 6.14 -0.81
N TRP A 74 -9.29 5.94 0.11
CA TRP A 74 -10.06 4.70 0.22
C TRP A 74 -10.79 4.31 -1.06
N SER A 75 -11.23 5.28 -1.88
CA SER A 75 -11.87 5.03 -3.17
C SER A 75 -10.94 4.33 -4.17
N GLY A 76 -9.62 4.44 -3.99
CA GLY A 76 -8.63 3.73 -4.78
C GLY A 76 -8.36 2.29 -4.32
N ASN A 77 -9.13 1.75 -3.38
CA ASN A 77 -9.04 0.33 -3.00
C ASN A 77 -10.14 -0.48 -3.68
N ASN A 78 -9.82 -1.74 -4.03
CA ASN A 78 -10.87 -2.69 -4.38
C ASN A 78 -11.73 -2.99 -3.14
N PRO A 79 -13.04 -3.22 -3.32
CA PRO A 79 -13.93 -3.49 -2.19
C PRO A 79 -13.52 -4.68 -1.34
N LEU A 80 -13.49 -4.46 -0.02
CA LEU A 80 -13.38 -5.49 1.01
C LEU A 80 -14.61 -5.41 1.92
N PRO A 81 -15.82 -5.70 1.41
CA PRO A 81 -17.07 -5.48 2.12
C PRO A 81 -17.15 -6.36 3.38
N PRO A 82 -17.34 -5.81 4.58
CA PRO A 82 -17.51 -6.59 5.80
C PRO A 82 -18.79 -7.47 5.78
N GLU A 83 -19.75 -7.17 4.92
CA GLU A 83 -21.01 -7.93 4.76
C GLU A 83 -20.77 -9.37 4.28
N ILE A 84 -19.66 -9.64 3.59
CA ILE A 84 -19.32 -11.00 3.13
C ILE A 84 -19.15 -11.99 4.29
N TRP A 85 -18.85 -11.49 5.50
CA TRP A 85 -18.74 -12.29 6.72
C TRP A 85 -20.08 -12.68 7.33
N LEU A 86 -21.18 -12.06 6.89
CA LEU A 86 -22.55 -12.37 7.33
C LEU A 86 -23.23 -13.41 6.44
N LEU A 87 -22.57 -13.84 5.36
CA LEU A 87 -23.10 -14.84 4.45
C LEU A 87 -23.33 -16.19 5.16
N PRO A 88 -24.28 -17.01 4.69
CA PRO A 88 -24.37 -18.39 5.16
C PRO A 88 -23.11 -19.20 4.84
N TYR A 89 -22.63 -20.01 5.79
CA TYR A 89 -21.38 -20.79 5.66
C TYR A 89 -21.37 -21.78 4.48
N PHE A 90 -22.54 -22.20 4.00
CA PHE A 90 -22.64 -23.13 2.86
C PHE A 90 -22.28 -22.48 1.51
N LEU A 91 -22.26 -21.14 1.42
CA LEU A 91 -21.86 -20.45 0.20
C LEU A 91 -20.35 -20.62 -0.05
N PRO A 92 -19.93 -20.87 -1.31
CA PRO A 92 -18.53 -21.14 -1.63
C PRO A 92 -17.60 -19.95 -1.36
N ILE A 93 -18.14 -18.73 -1.41
CA ILE A 93 -17.41 -17.47 -1.17
C ILE A 93 -17.32 -17.09 0.31
N HIS A 94 -17.93 -17.86 1.22
CA HIS A 94 -17.94 -17.52 2.64
C HIS A 94 -16.50 -17.49 3.21
N PRO A 95 -16.05 -16.39 3.83
CA PRO A 95 -14.66 -16.23 4.30
C PRO A 95 -14.20 -17.29 5.30
N GLY A 96 -15.14 -17.89 6.05
CA GLY A 96 -14.87 -19.03 6.94
C GLY A 96 -14.24 -20.23 6.23
N ARG A 97 -14.42 -20.37 4.91
CA ARG A 97 -13.85 -21.45 4.07
C ARG A 97 -12.49 -21.09 3.46
N MET A 98 -12.02 -19.84 3.61
CA MET A 98 -10.69 -19.43 3.16
C MET A 98 -9.60 -20.06 4.02
N TRP A 99 -8.39 -20.15 3.48
CA TRP A 99 -7.19 -20.50 4.25
C TRP A 99 -7.09 -19.62 5.49
N CYS A 100 -6.72 -20.21 6.64
CA CYS A 100 -6.78 -19.54 7.94
C CYS A 100 -5.98 -18.24 7.98
N HIS A 101 -4.79 -18.20 7.35
CA HIS A 101 -3.99 -16.98 7.26
C HIS A 101 -4.67 -15.88 6.44
N CYS A 102 -5.25 -16.22 5.28
CA CYS A 102 -6.04 -15.26 4.49
C CYS A 102 -7.19 -14.69 5.33
N ARG A 103 -7.94 -15.56 6.01
CA ARG A 103 -9.08 -15.17 6.86
C ARG A 103 -8.65 -14.19 7.96
N MET A 104 -7.55 -14.48 8.66
CA MET A 104 -7.06 -13.64 9.75
C MET A 104 -6.54 -12.28 9.28
N VAL A 105 -6.09 -12.16 8.03
CA VAL A 105 -5.68 -10.88 7.43
C VAL A 105 -6.89 -10.09 6.91
N TYR A 106 -7.77 -10.73 6.14
CA TYR A 106 -8.89 -10.03 5.49
C TYR A 106 -10.00 -9.61 6.46
N LEU A 107 -10.15 -10.28 7.61
CA LEU A 107 -11.14 -9.89 8.63
C LEU A 107 -10.92 -8.46 9.13
N PRO A 108 -9.78 -8.13 9.77
CA PRO A 108 -9.52 -6.75 10.22
C PRO A 108 -9.44 -5.77 9.03
N MET A 109 -8.96 -6.20 7.86
CA MET A 109 -8.93 -5.32 6.70
C MET A 109 -10.35 -4.92 6.24
N SER A 110 -11.30 -5.85 6.22
CA SER A 110 -12.69 -5.56 5.88
C SER A 110 -13.37 -4.63 6.89
N TYR A 111 -13.02 -4.75 8.18
CA TYR A 111 -13.49 -3.83 9.22
C TYR A 111 -13.00 -2.40 8.95
N PHE A 112 -11.69 -2.22 8.73
CA PHE A 112 -11.13 -0.92 8.40
C PHE A 112 -11.68 -0.35 7.08
N TYR A 113 -11.88 -1.22 6.07
CA TYR A 113 -12.50 -0.82 4.81
C TYR A 113 -13.92 -0.31 5.03
N GLY A 114 -14.77 -1.06 5.73
CA GLY A 114 -16.14 -0.65 6.05
C GLY A 114 -16.20 0.65 6.87
N TRP A 115 -15.27 0.82 7.81
CA TRP A 115 -15.17 2.04 8.62
C TRP A 115 -14.52 3.22 7.86
N ARG A 116 -13.76 2.97 6.78
CA ARG A 116 -12.94 3.97 6.09
C ARG A 116 -11.98 4.68 7.04
N PHE A 117 -11.39 3.92 7.96
CA PHE A 117 -10.55 4.48 9.01
C PHE A 117 -9.36 5.25 8.45
N VAL A 118 -9.09 6.42 9.00
CA VAL A 118 -7.89 7.21 8.70
C VAL A 118 -7.32 7.71 10.02
N GLY A 119 -6.03 7.47 10.24
CA GLY A 119 -5.32 8.01 11.39
C GLY A 119 -5.22 9.55 11.36
N PRO A 120 -4.80 10.20 12.45
CA PRO A 120 -4.62 11.65 12.48
C PRO A 120 -3.67 12.14 11.39
N ILE A 121 -4.11 13.11 10.58
CA ILE A 121 -3.28 13.71 9.53
C ILE A 121 -2.34 14.73 10.17
N THR A 122 -1.07 14.34 10.31
CA THR A 122 0.04 15.15 10.78
C THR A 122 0.86 15.69 9.60
N GLU A 123 1.82 16.57 9.89
CA GLU A 123 2.72 17.15 8.88
C GLU A 123 3.47 16.08 8.08
N ILE A 124 3.89 14.99 8.74
CA ILE A 124 4.62 13.92 8.05
C ILE A 124 3.76 13.22 6.99
N PHE A 125 2.47 13.01 7.25
CA PHE A 125 1.56 12.43 6.26
C PHE A 125 1.29 13.40 5.10
N MET A 126 1.26 14.71 5.37
CA MET A 126 1.16 15.73 4.32
C MET A 126 2.41 15.77 3.43
N CYS A 127 3.61 15.58 4.00
CA CYS A 127 4.84 15.43 3.24
C CYS A 127 4.82 14.14 2.42
N LEU A 128 4.44 13.00 3.01
CA LEU A 128 4.32 11.72 2.28
C LEU A 128 3.39 11.82 1.06
N ARG A 129 2.28 12.57 1.15
CA ARG A 129 1.40 12.84 -0.01
C ARG A 129 2.08 13.62 -1.15
N LYS A 130 3.15 14.38 -0.87
CA LYS A 130 3.97 15.06 -1.89
C LYS A 130 5.12 14.18 -2.38
N ASP A 131 5.53 13.20 -1.59
CA ASP A 131 6.74 12.43 -1.84
C ASP A 131 6.47 11.16 -2.65
N LEU A 132 5.29 10.57 -2.46
CA LEU A 132 4.94 9.27 -3.01
C LEU A 132 4.31 9.32 -4.41
N TYR A 133 3.98 10.51 -4.91
CA TYR A 133 3.15 10.70 -6.11
C TYR A 133 3.81 11.65 -7.11
N THR A 134 3.67 11.34 -8.41
CA THR A 134 4.18 12.16 -9.51
C THR A 134 3.29 13.37 -9.84
N MET A 135 2.10 13.43 -9.26
CA MET A 135 1.13 14.52 -9.43
C MET A 135 0.57 14.95 -8.07
N PRO A 136 -0.02 16.15 -7.95
CA PRO A 136 -0.65 16.60 -6.72
C PRO A 136 -1.70 15.60 -6.22
N TYR A 137 -1.67 15.32 -4.93
CA TYR A 137 -2.52 14.28 -4.30
C TYR A 137 -4.03 14.46 -4.59
N ASP A 138 -4.50 15.72 -4.62
CA ASP A 138 -5.90 16.08 -4.90
C ASP A 138 -6.31 15.90 -6.37
N LYS A 139 -5.34 15.71 -7.28
CA LYS A 139 -5.58 15.49 -8.71
C LYS A 139 -5.52 14.02 -9.12
N ILE A 140 -5.18 13.12 -8.19
CA ILE A 140 -5.09 11.69 -8.49
C ILE A 140 -6.49 11.13 -8.76
N ASN A 141 -6.64 10.47 -9.90
CA ASN A 141 -7.85 9.71 -10.18
C ASN A 141 -7.79 8.35 -9.48
N TRP A 142 -8.31 8.31 -8.25
CA TRP A 142 -8.30 7.12 -7.41
C TRP A 142 -9.08 5.93 -8.01
N ASN A 143 -10.13 6.20 -8.80
CA ASN A 143 -10.86 5.13 -9.50
C ASN A 143 -9.97 4.38 -10.50
N ILE A 144 -9.07 5.09 -11.19
CA ILE A 144 -8.09 4.46 -12.09
C ILE A 144 -7.01 3.75 -11.25
N ALA A 145 -6.48 4.41 -10.22
CA ALA A 145 -5.45 3.86 -9.35
C ALA A 145 -5.89 2.54 -8.68
N ARG A 146 -7.21 2.34 -8.47
CA ARG A 146 -7.81 1.10 -7.96
C ARG A 146 -7.27 -0.15 -8.65
N ASN A 147 -7.19 -0.12 -9.97
CA ASN A 147 -6.76 -1.27 -10.77
C ASN A 147 -5.30 -1.17 -11.23
N MET A 148 -4.58 -0.10 -10.87
CA MET A 148 -3.15 0.02 -11.14
C MET A 148 -2.36 -0.88 -10.19
N CYS A 149 -1.42 -1.64 -10.74
CA CYS A 149 -0.44 -2.41 -9.98
C CYS A 149 0.83 -2.50 -10.83
N ALA A 150 1.99 -2.18 -10.24
CA ALA A 150 3.27 -2.37 -10.90
C ALA A 150 3.41 -3.86 -11.26
N LYS A 151 3.88 -4.14 -12.48
CA LYS A 151 4.06 -5.52 -12.94
C LYS A 151 5.14 -6.17 -12.06
N PHE A 152 4.77 -7.24 -11.38
CA PHE A 152 5.71 -8.06 -10.64
C PHE A 152 6.43 -8.98 -11.63
N THR A 153 7.75 -8.88 -11.71
CA THR A 153 8.58 -9.94 -12.30
C THR A 153 8.61 -11.13 -11.34
N GLY A 154 7.59 -12.01 -11.39
CA GLY A 154 7.71 -13.37 -10.87
C GLY A 154 6.75 -13.83 -9.76
N MET A 155 5.78 -13.04 -9.29
CA MET A 155 4.78 -13.56 -8.33
C MET A 155 3.39 -12.99 -8.59
N VAL A 156 2.42 -13.87 -8.82
CA VAL A 156 1.00 -13.56 -8.75
C VAL A 156 0.70 -13.27 -7.28
N ILE A 157 0.81 -12.01 -6.86
CA ILE A 157 0.10 -11.59 -5.66
C ILE A 157 -1.36 -11.82 -5.99
N VAL A 158 -1.89 -12.84 -5.34
CA VAL A 158 -3.24 -13.35 -5.43
C VAL A 158 -4.20 -12.17 -5.61
N SER A 159 -4.60 -11.95 -6.85
CA SER A 159 -5.76 -11.12 -7.19
C SER A 159 -6.98 -11.92 -6.76
N LEU A 160 -7.17 -12.03 -5.44
CA LEU A 160 -8.46 -12.41 -4.87
C LEU A 160 -9.11 -11.12 -4.41
N ALA A 161 -9.74 -10.46 -5.37
CA ALA A 161 -10.96 -9.70 -5.22
C ALA A 161 -11.70 -9.82 -6.56
#